data_AF-A0A6G2QGJ2-F1
#
_entry.id   AF-A0A6G2QGJ2-F1
#
_cell.length_a   1.000
_cell.length_b   1.000
_cell.length_c   1.000
_cell.angle_alpha   90.00
_cell.angle_beta   90.00
_cell.angle_gamma   90.00
#
_symmetry.space_group_name_H-M   'P 1'
#
loop_
_entity.id
_entity.type
_entity.pdbx_description
1 polymer ?
#
loop_
_entity_poly.entity_id
_entity_poly.type
_entity_poly.pdbx_seq_one_letter_code
_entity_poly.pdbx_strand_id
1 'polypeptide(L)'
;LASGRSVFEHRAVLLADTGGGAPVEVARGRAAQRSLAVLFPGQGSQRAGTGRELYAAFPVFAEALDAALERLDAELDRPLREVLFAAEGTPEADLLDSTGYTQPALFAVGVALYRLVESLGVRPEFVAGHSVGEITAAHVAGVLSLDDACTLVA
;
A
#
# COMPACT_ATOMS: atom_id res chain seq x y z
N LEU A 1 16.66 -21.32 -1.21
CA LEU A 1 15.30 -21.90 -1.36
C LEU A 1 14.57 -21.29 -2.55
N ALA A 2 14.53 -19.98 -2.72
CA ALA A 2 13.74 -19.32 -3.77
C ALA A 2 14.26 -19.46 -5.22
N SER A 3 15.59 -19.56 -5.44
CA SER A 3 16.18 -19.47 -6.80
C SER A 3 16.82 -20.76 -7.33
N GLY A 4 16.82 -21.85 -6.57
CA GLY A 4 17.61 -23.06 -6.90
C GLY A 4 16.90 -24.39 -6.68
N ARG A 5 15.59 -24.37 -6.48
CA ARG A 5 14.77 -25.58 -6.28
C ARG A 5 13.58 -25.55 -7.24
N SER A 6 13.20 -26.72 -7.74
CA SER A 6 11.93 -26.88 -8.45
C SER A 6 10.76 -26.50 -7.53
N VAL A 7 9.78 -25.80 -8.08
CA VAL A 7 8.62 -25.31 -7.33
C VAL A 7 7.45 -26.28 -7.54
N PHE A 8 7.09 -27.03 -6.50
CA PHE A 8 5.96 -27.96 -6.52
C PHE A 8 4.63 -27.29 -6.15
N GLU A 9 3.52 -28.02 -6.30
CA GLU A 9 2.19 -27.53 -6.00
C GLU A 9 1.97 -27.34 -4.49
N HIS A 10 2.41 -28.28 -3.66
CA HIS A 10 2.30 -28.16 -2.21
C HIS A 10 3.40 -27.27 -1.67
N ARG A 11 3.03 -26.14 -1.08
CA ARG A 11 3.94 -25.10 -0.62
C ARG A 11 3.65 -24.74 0.84
N ALA A 12 4.70 -24.39 1.57
CA ALA A 12 4.64 -23.78 2.88
C ALA A 12 5.59 -22.58 2.92
N VAL A 13 5.19 -21.53 3.65
CA VAL A 13 6.01 -20.34 3.89
C VAL A 13 6.28 -20.25 5.38
N LEU A 14 7.57 -20.18 5.73
CA LEU A 14 8.01 -19.99 7.11
C LEU A 14 8.71 -18.64 7.21
N LEU A 15 8.34 -17.83 8.20
CA LEU A 15 9.03 -16.60 8.54
C LEU A 15 9.94 -16.84 9.74
N ALA A 16 11.20 -16.47 9.60
CA ALA A 16 12.15 -16.46 10.71
C ALA A 16 12.06 -15.12 11.42
N ASP A 17 12.07 -15.14 12.75
CA ASP A 17 12.24 -13.95 13.54
C ASP A 17 13.69 -13.45 13.45
N THR A 18 13.85 -12.13 13.30
CA THR A 18 15.15 -11.44 13.37
C THR A 18 15.84 -11.62 14.73
N GLY A 19 15.09 -11.94 15.80
CA GLY A 19 15.62 -12.25 17.14
C GLY A 19 16.23 -13.65 17.30
N GLY A 20 16.31 -14.45 16.23
CA GLY A 20 16.91 -15.80 16.28
C GLY A 20 15.98 -16.90 16.80
N GLY A 21 14.68 -16.63 16.91
CA GLY A 21 13.66 -17.63 17.22
C GLY A 21 13.50 -18.68 16.11
N ALA A 22 12.85 -19.80 16.44
CA ALA A 22 12.53 -20.83 15.46
C ALA A 22 11.57 -20.27 14.39
N PRO A 23 11.72 -20.63 13.09
CA PRO A 23 10.81 -20.17 12.05
C PRO A 23 9.36 -20.61 12.30
N VAL A 24 8.41 -19.71 12.05
CA VAL A 24 6.97 -19.96 12.19
C VAL A 24 6.35 -20.14 10.82
N GLU A 25 5.58 -21.21 10.63
CA GLU A 25 4.77 -21.39 9.43
C GLU A 25 3.63 -20.36 9.39
N VAL A 26 3.63 -19.51 8.37
CA VAL A 26 2.62 -18.44 8.20
C VAL A 26 1.61 -18.78 7.10
N ALA A 27 1.92 -19.73 6.24
CA ALA A 27 1.01 -20.18 5.20
C ALA A 27 1.36 -21.59 4.73
N ARG A 28 0.33 -22.37 4.37
CA ARG A 28 0.44 -23.64 3.69
C ARG A 28 -0.72 -23.80 2.72
N GLY A 29 -0.43 -24.33 1.54
CA GLY A 29 -1.47 -24.56 0.55
C GLY A 29 -1.00 -25.34 -0.66
N ARG A 30 -1.95 -25.58 -1.56
CA ARG A 30 -1.68 -26.11 -2.89
C ARG A 30 -1.80 -24.98 -3.91
N ALA A 31 -0.71 -24.68 -4.59
CA ALA A 31 -0.69 -23.70 -5.66
C ALA A 31 -1.52 -24.19 -6.85
N ALA A 32 -2.37 -23.31 -7.35
CA ALA A 32 -3.15 -23.49 -8.58
C ALA A 32 -3.12 -22.19 -9.36
N GLN A 33 -3.21 -22.28 -10.69
CA GLN A 33 -3.37 -21.10 -11.54
C GLN A 33 -4.76 -20.51 -11.28
N ARG A 34 -4.81 -19.21 -11.00
CA ARG A 34 -6.02 -18.43 -10.75
C ARG A 34 -5.79 -17.02 -11.24
N SER A 35 -6.85 -16.39 -11.74
CA SER A 35 -6.81 -14.95 -11.97
C SER A 35 -6.70 -14.22 -10.64
N LEU A 36 -5.83 -13.22 -10.62
CA LEU A 36 -5.57 -12.38 -9.46
C LEU A 36 -6.22 -11.01 -9.65
N ALA A 37 -6.98 -10.58 -8.64
CA ALA A 37 -7.47 -9.22 -8.52
C ALA A 37 -6.84 -8.53 -7.32
N VAL A 38 -6.49 -7.25 -7.45
CA VAL A 38 -6.11 -6.39 -6.31
C VAL A 38 -7.26 -5.44 -6.02
N LEU A 39 -7.66 -5.34 -4.77
CA LEU A 39 -8.78 -4.53 -4.31
C LEU A 39 -8.28 -3.37 -3.46
N PHE A 40 -8.71 -2.16 -3.79
CA PHE A 40 -8.39 -0.94 -3.04
C PHE A 40 -9.61 -0.51 -2.22
N PRO A 41 -9.51 -0.50 -0.87
CA PRO A 41 -10.64 -0.13 -0.03
C PRO A 41 -10.93 1.37 -0.11
N GLY A 42 -12.12 1.75 0.33
CA GLY A 42 -12.44 3.15 0.63
C GLY A 42 -12.02 3.55 2.06
N GLN A 43 -12.62 4.63 2.54
CA GLN A 43 -12.44 5.10 3.92
C GLN A 43 -12.83 4.04 4.97
N GLY A 44 -12.09 4.03 6.09
CA GLY A 44 -12.27 3.10 7.22
C GLY A 44 -11.07 2.19 7.47
N SER A 45 -10.07 2.18 6.59
CA SER A 45 -8.84 1.38 6.74
C SER A 45 -7.63 2.19 7.22
N GLN A 46 -7.75 3.51 7.32
CA GLN A 46 -6.69 4.40 7.75
C GLN A 46 -6.36 4.19 9.24
N ARG A 47 -5.06 4.24 9.57
CA ARG A 47 -4.55 4.27 10.95
C ARG A 47 -3.32 5.17 11.02
N ALA A 48 -3.17 5.90 12.12
CA ALA A 48 -1.95 6.66 12.38
C ALA A 48 -0.71 5.73 12.36
N GLY A 49 0.37 6.20 11.73
CA GLY A 49 1.61 5.43 11.55
C GLY A 49 1.61 4.44 10.37
N THR A 50 0.51 4.32 9.61
CA THR A 50 0.43 3.41 8.46
C THR A 50 1.53 3.72 7.44
N GLY A 51 2.24 2.67 7.00
CA GLY A 51 3.27 2.78 5.97
C GLY A 51 4.63 3.27 6.46
N ARG A 52 4.78 3.76 7.71
CA ARG A 52 6.05 4.30 8.22
C ARG A 52 7.21 3.30 8.18
N GLU A 53 6.96 2.06 8.60
CA GLU A 53 7.99 1.00 8.59
C GLU A 53 8.32 0.55 7.16
N LEU A 54 7.31 0.49 6.28
CA LEU A 54 7.51 0.18 4.87
C LEU A 54 8.33 1.26 4.17
N TYR A 55 8.07 2.53 4.50
CA TYR A 55 8.83 3.68 4.03
C TYR A 55 10.32 3.57 4.39
N ALA A 56 10.62 3.17 5.63
CA ALA A 56 12.00 2.99 6.08
C ALA A 56 12.69 1.76 5.45
N ALA A 57 11.93 0.69 5.15
CA ALA A 57 12.48 -0.58 4.73
C ALA A 57 12.57 -0.77 3.20
N PHE A 58 11.68 -0.14 2.43
CA PHE A 58 11.52 -0.41 0.99
C PHE A 58 11.59 0.88 0.16
N PRO A 59 12.70 1.13 -0.56
CA PRO A 59 12.85 2.32 -1.42
C PRO A 59 11.72 2.48 -2.44
N VAL A 60 11.26 1.39 -3.06
CA VAL A 60 10.15 1.43 -4.04
C VAL A 60 8.84 1.95 -3.42
N PHE A 61 8.57 1.57 -2.16
CA PHE A 61 7.41 2.10 -1.45
C PHE A 61 7.61 3.59 -1.13
N ALA A 62 8.80 3.96 -0.65
CA ALA A 62 9.12 5.33 -0.29
C ALA A 62 9.02 6.28 -1.50
N GLU A 63 9.61 5.92 -2.63
CA GLU A 63 9.57 6.70 -3.87
C GLU A 63 8.14 6.87 -4.39
N ALA A 64 7.33 5.80 -4.38
CA ALA A 64 5.94 5.86 -4.81
C ALA A 64 5.08 6.71 -3.87
N LEU A 65 5.30 6.62 -2.56
CA LEU A 65 4.61 7.46 -1.59
C LEU A 65 4.99 8.93 -1.79
N ASP A 66 6.30 9.23 -1.85
CA ASP A 66 6.82 10.59 -1.99
C ASP A 66 6.30 11.28 -3.25
N ALA A 67 6.23 10.57 -4.36
CA ALA A 67 5.67 11.10 -5.61
C ALA A 67 4.20 11.53 -5.47
N ALA A 68 3.39 10.77 -4.70
CA ALA A 68 2.01 11.13 -4.44
C ALA A 68 1.90 12.30 -3.46
N LEU A 69 2.69 12.28 -2.37
CA LEU A 69 2.69 13.34 -1.36
C LEU A 69 3.09 14.69 -1.94
N GLU A 70 4.11 14.73 -2.80
CA GLU A 70 4.57 15.96 -3.47
C GLU A 70 3.43 16.69 -4.22
N ARG A 71 2.49 15.94 -4.80
CA ARG A 71 1.35 16.48 -5.54
C ARG A 71 0.19 16.87 -4.64
N LEU A 72 -0.05 16.09 -3.59
CA LEU A 72 -1.18 16.27 -2.67
C LEU A 72 -0.93 17.41 -1.68
N ASP A 73 0.32 17.60 -1.24
CA ASP A 73 0.68 18.61 -0.25
C ASP A 73 0.45 20.05 -0.73
N ALA A 74 0.29 20.27 -2.04
CA ALA A 74 -0.06 21.57 -2.59
C ALA A 74 -1.50 22.01 -2.26
N GLU A 75 -2.39 21.05 -1.99
CA GLU A 75 -3.83 21.26 -1.76
C GLU A 75 -4.23 21.08 -0.28
N LEU A 76 -3.27 20.71 0.58
CA LEU A 76 -3.50 20.42 2.00
C LEU A 76 -2.89 21.48 2.91
N ASP A 77 -3.60 21.81 3.99
CA ASP A 77 -3.12 22.79 4.99
C ASP A 77 -1.87 22.30 5.76
N ARG A 78 -1.66 20.99 5.82
CA ARG A 78 -0.55 20.32 6.51
C ARG A 78 0.04 19.25 5.59
N PRO A 79 1.36 19.05 5.59
CA PRO A 79 1.98 17.97 4.84
C PRO A 79 1.40 16.61 5.24
N LEU A 80 0.93 15.85 4.27
CA LEU A 80 0.23 14.60 4.50
C LEU A 80 1.14 13.53 5.14
N ARG A 81 2.46 13.62 4.95
CA ARG A 81 3.43 12.77 5.67
C ARG A 81 3.33 12.94 7.19
N GLU A 82 3.21 14.18 7.66
CA GLU A 82 3.17 14.47 9.10
C GLU A 82 1.93 13.87 9.73
N VAL A 83 0.80 13.93 9.01
CA VAL A 83 -0.47 13.30 9.42
C VAL A 83 -0.39 11.77 9.38
N LEU A 84 0.13 11.20 8.29
CA LEU A 84 0.27 9.75 8.11
C LEU A 84 1.17 9.11 9.17
N PHE A 85 2.30 9.75 9.50
CA PHE A 85 3.33 9.19 10.39
C PHE A 85 3.25 9.69 11.83
N ALA A 86 2.24 10.52 12.13
CA ALA A 86 1.94 10.98 13.48
C ALA A 86 1.79 9.80 14.46
N ALA A 87 2.17 10.05 15.71
CA ALA A 87 1.91 9.09 16.78
C ALA A 87 0.41 9.09 17.12
N GLU A 88 -0.13 7.91 17.43
CA GLU A 88 -1.53 7.77 17.85
C GLU A 88 -1.84 8.66 19.07
N GLY A 89 -3.01 9.32 19.06
CA GLY A 89 -3.44 10.23 20.12
C GLY A 89 -2.85 11.64 20.05
N THR A 90 -2.19 12.00 18.95
CA THR A 90 -1.75 13.38 18.68
C THR A 90 -2.78 14.13 17.83
N PRO A 91 -2.86 15.47 17.92
CA PRO A 91 -3.75 16.26 17.06
C PRO A 91 -3.50 16.02 15.57
N GLU A 92 -2.26 15.76 15.18
CA GLU A 92 -1.89 15.41 13.81
C GLU A 92 -2.49 14.08 13.37
N ALA A 93 -2.47 13.07 14.25
CA ALA A 93 -3.08 11.77 13.97
C ALA A 93 -4.60 11.90 13.81
N ASP A 94 -5.25 12.76 14.60
CA ASP A 94 -6.70 12.98 14.55
C ASP A 94 -7.14 13.60 13.21
N LEU A 95 -6.27 14.35 12.52
CA LEU A 95 -6.56 14.86 11.17
C LEU A 95 -6.84 13.74 10.18
N LEU A 96 -6.23 12.55 10.37
CA LEU A 96 -6.39 11.40 9.47
C LEU A 96 -7.83 10.87 9.44
N ASP A 97 -8.67 11.20 10.42
CA ASP A 97 -10.10 10.87 10.44
C ASP A 97 -10.99 11.88 9.72
N SER A 98 -10.44 13.04 9.35
CA SER A 98 -11.12 14.01 8.51
C SER A 98 -11.00 13.62 7.04
N THR A 99 -12.13 13.63 6.32
CA THR A 99 -12.20 13.18 4.93
C THR A 99 -11.14 13.80 4.01
N GLY A 100 -10.82 15.09 4.21
CA GLY A 100 -9.82 15.82 3.43
C GLY A 100 -8.39 15.30 3.58
N TYR A 101 -8.05 14.62 4.70
CA TYR A 101 -6.77 13.92 4.85
C TYR A 101 -6.92 12.42 4.63
N THR A 102 -8.06 11.82 5.02
CA THR A 102 -8.28 10.37 4.89
C THR A 102 -8.20 9.91 3.43
N GLN A 103 -8.85 10.63 2.51
CA GLN A 103 -8.93 10.20 1.11
C GLN A 103 -7.55 10.30 0.41
N PRO A 104 -6.82 11.42 0.47
CA PRO A 104 -5.44 11.51 -0.02
C PRO A 104 -4.51 10.48 0.60
N ALA A 105 -4.62 10.25 1.92
CA ALA A 105 -3.81 9.26 2.62
C ALA A 105 -4.02 7.84 2.08
N LEU A 106 -5.28 7.42 1.93
CA LEU A 106 -5.62 6.09 1.45
C LEU A 106 -5.19 5.89 0.00
N PHE A 107 -5.34 6.92 -0.85
CA PHE A 107 -4.83 6.89 -2.21
C PHE A 107 -3.30 6.73 -2.22
N ALA A 108 -2.56 7.61 -1.55
CA ALA A 108 -1.10 7.61 -1.56
C ALA A 108 -0.52 6.29 -1.02
N VAL A 109 -1.05 5.79 0.11
CA VAL A 109 -0.65 4.49 0.67
C VAL A 109 -1.05 3.33 -0.24
N GLY A 110 -2.25 3.37 -0.84
CA GLY A 110 -2.71 2.34 -1.77
C GLY A 110 -1.82 2.19 -3.00
N VAL A 111 -1.43 3.32 -3.60
CA VAL A 111 -0.48 3.35 -4.73
C VAL A 111 0.88 2.79 -4.29
N ALA A 112 1.43 3.25 -3.17
CA ALA A 112 2.73 2.81 -2.67
C ALA A 112 2.76 1.30 -2.35
N LEU A 113 1.70 0.78 -1.72
CA LEU A 113 1.54 -0.66 -1.46
C LEU A 113 1.47 -1.47 -2.76
N TYR A 114 0.73 -0.99 -3.76
CA TYR A 114 0.65 -1.65 -5.06
C TYR A 114 2.02 -1.73 -5.73
N ARG A 115 2.77 -0.61 -5.77
CA ARG A 115 4.11 -0.58 -6.37
C ARG A 115 5.08 -1.50 -5.65
N LEU A 116 5.00 -1.59 -4.31
CA LEU A 116 5.77 -2.56 -3.54
C LEU A 116 5.43 -4.00 -3.95
N VAL A 117 4.15 -4.36 -3.99
CA VAL A 117 3.70 -5.71 -4.36
C VAL A 117 4.07 -6.06 -5.81
N GLU A 118 3.94 -5.10 -6.73
CA GLU A 118 4.35 -5.23 -8.14
C GLU A 118 5.87 -5.49 -8.26
N SER A 119 6.69 -4.79 -7.46
CA SER A 119 8.15 -4.99 -7.44
C SER A 119 8.57 -6.40 -7.01
N LEU A 120 7.71 -7.09 -6.25
CA LEU A 120 7.91 -8.49 -5.84
C LEU A 120 7.47 -9.50 -6.91
N GLY A 121 7.07 -9.02 -8.09
CA GLY A 121 6.68 -9.84 -9.24
C GLY A 121 5.21 -10.24 -9.29
N VAL A 122 4.37 -9.69 -8.41
CA VAL A 122 2.92 -9.92 -8.43
C VAL A 122 2.29 -9.10 -9.56
N ARG A 123 1.60 -9.78 -10.48
CA ARG A 123 0.97 -9.17 -11.65
C ARG A 123 -0.52 -9.52 -11.67
N PRO A 124 -1.42 -8.63 -11.21
CA PRO A 124 -2.85 -8.90 -11.26
C PRO A 124 -3.40 -8.80 -12.68
N GLU A 125 -4.45 -9.57 -12.96
CA GLU A 125 -5.24 -9.45 -14.19
C GLU A 125 -6.34 -8.37 -14.05
N PHE A 126 -6.77 -8.13 -12.81
CA PHE A 126 -7.85 -7.19 -12.51
C PHE A 126 -7.48 -6.28 -11.33
N VAL A 127 -8.01 -5.07 -11.36
CA VAL A 127 -8.03 -4.18 -10.20
C VAL A 127 -9.45 -3.66 -10.02
N ALA A 128 -9.84 -3.44 -8.77
CA ALA A 128 -11.09 -2.76 -8.45
C ALA A 128 -10.90 -1.93 -7.18
N GLY A 129 -11.73 -0.92 -7.04
CA GLY A 129 -11.74 -0.06 -5.88
C GLY A 129 -13.13 0.09 -5.30
N HIS A 130 -13.20 0.54 -4.05
CA HIS A 130 -14.46 0.94 -3.43
C HIS A 130 -14.39 2.43 -3.09
N SER A 131 -15.30 3.25 -3.64
CA SER A 131 -15.30 4.72 -3.43
C SER A 131 -13.95 5.34 -3.81
N VAL A 132 -13.26 6.06 -2.91
CA VAL A 132 -11.91 6.64 -3.18
C VAL A 132 -10.90 5.59 -3.67
N GLY A 133 -11.07 4.32 -3.28
CA GLY A 133 -10.26 3.23 -3.79
C GLY A 133 -10.35 3.04 -5.31
N GLU A 134 -11.45 3.46 -5.96
CA GLU A 134 -11.60 3.41 -7.43
C GLU A 134 -10.61 4.34 -8.13
N ILE A 135 -10.28 5.50 -7.54
CA ILE A 135 -9.26 6.41 -8.06
C ILE A 135 -7.89 5.73 -8.01
N THR A 136 -7.59 5.03 -6.91
CA THR A 136 -6.35 4.23 -6.79
C THR A 136 -6.31 3.13 -7.84
N ALA A 137 -7.41 2.38 -8.01
CA ALA A 137 -7.52 1.32 -9.01
C ALA A 137 -7.32 1.86 -10.45
N ALA A 138 -7.96 2.98 -10.78
CA ALA A 138 -7.83 3.62 -12.08
C ALA A 138 -6.40 4.12 -12.34
N HIS A 139 -5.72 4.68 -11.34
CA HIS A 139 -4.33 5.06 -11.46
C HIS A 139 -3.40 3.87 -11.70
N VAL A 140 -3.49 2.81 -10.89
CA VAL A 140 -2.60 1.65 -11.05
C VAL A 140 -2.88 0.86 -12.33
N ALA A 141 -4.11 0.92 -12.86
CA ALA A 141 -4.46 0.39 -14.17
C ALA A 141 -3.93 1.23 -15.34
N GLY A 142 -3.36 2.41 -15.09
CA GLY A 142 -2.88 3.33 -16.11
C GLY A 142 -3.98 4.13 -16.82
N VAL A 143 -5.21 4.13 -16.27
CA VAL A 143 -6.33 4.93 -16.80
C VAL A 143 -6.16 6.40 -16.44
N LEU A 144 -5.69 6.68 -15.21
CA LEU A 144 -5.38 8.02 -14.73
C LEU A 144 -3.87 8.18 -14.54
N SER A 145 -3.32 9.32 -14.99
CA SER A 145 -1.98 9.73 -14.59
C SER A 145 -1.92 9.95 -13.08
N LEU A 146 -0.71 10.02 -12.51
CA LEU A 146 -0.57 10.32 -11.07
C LEU A 146 -1.09 11.75 -10.78
N ASP A 147 -0.80 12.70 -11.67
CA ASP A 147 -1.24 14.10 -11.52
C ASP A 147 -2.78 14.20 -11.53
N ASP A 148 -3.45 13.53 -12.49
CA ASP A 148 -4.91 13.52 -12.58
C ASP A 148 -5.56 12.84 -11.38
N ALA A 149 -4.98 11.71 -10.93
CA ALA A 149 -5.49 11.00 -9.77
C ALA A 149 -5.34 11.81 -8.47
N CYS A 150 -4.21 12.50 -8.29
CA CYS A 150 -4.00 13.43 -7.19
C CYS A 150 -5.01 14.60 -7.23
N THR A 151 -5.27 15.16 -8.41
CA THR A 151 -6.26 16.23 -8.59
C THR A 151 -7.68 15.80 -8.18
N LEU A 152 -8.05 14.53 -8.39
CA LEU A 152 -9.39 14.03 -8.05
C LEU A 152 -9.58 13.70 -6.58
N VAL A 153 -8.50 13.42 -5.85
CA VAL A 153 -8.56 12.97 -4.45
C VAL A 153 -8.23 14.09 -3.44
N ALA A 154 -7.55 15.14 -3.90
CA ALA A 154 -7.26 16.34 -3.12
C ALA A 154 -8.52 17.14 -2.76
#